data_AF-M5BQV7-F1
#
_entry.id   AF-M5BQV7-F1
#
_cell.length_a   1.000
_cell.length_b   1.000
_cell.length_c   1.000
_cell.angle_alpha   90.00
_cell.angle_beta   90.00
_cell.angle_gamma   90.00
#
_symmetry.space_group_name_H-M   'P 1'
#
loop_
_entity.id
_entity.type
_entity.pdbx_description
1 polymer ?
#
loop_
_entity_poly.entity_id
_entity_poly.type
_entity_poly.pdbx_seq_one_letter_code
_entity_poly.pdbx_strand_id
1 'polypeptide(L)'
;MHIKDGGDLIQAHGYHKLRWDGRNALFVRYKLATDRLAHLPNAEPDFYGKLYYGELKYLFELPLPPQSVVNPEAEPRSLILALILEAETTVDDDYSYEVAWYDGSLGSGEVVDAQTIQCAIGQIKDGNHWWIIDRSLDLAHLEFV
;
A
#
# COMPACT_ATOMS: atom_id res chain seq x y z
N MET A 1 12.44 -2.70 1.22
CA MET A 1 11.63 -3.91 1.48
C MET A 1 11.63 -4.76 0.23
N HIS A 2 11.66 -6.09 0.34
CA HIS A 2 11.57 -6.98 -0.81
C HIS A 2 10.32 -7.84 -0.70
N ILE A 3 9.54 -7.94 -1.76
CA ILE A 3 8.39 -8.85 -1.82
C ILE A 3 8.91 -10.29 -1.97
N LYS A 4 8.31 -11.26 -1.29
CA LYS A 4 8.76 -12.66 -1.34
C LYS A 4 8.73 -13.22 -2.77
N ASP A 5 9.45 -14.33 -2.97
CA ASP A 5 9.45 -15.11 -4.23
C ASP A 5 9.97 -14.40 -5.49
N GLY A 6 10.95 -13.51 -5.31
CA GLY A 6 11.60 -12.81 -6.43
C GLY A 6 10.84 -11.59 -6.93
N GLY A 7 9.93 -11.04 -6.10
CA GLY A 7 9.19 -9.81 -6.37
C GLY A 7 10.05 -8.54 -6.33
N ASP A 8 9.39 -7.39 -6.32
CA ASP A 8 10.07 -6.10 -6.46
C ASP A 8 10.82 -5.66 -5.19
N LEU A 9 11.92 -4.93 -5.40
CA LEU A 9 12.59 -4.16 -4.36
C LEU A 9 11.91 -2.79 -4.22
N ILE A 10 11.24 -2.58 -3.10
CA ILE A 10 10.56 -1.33 -2.76
C ILE A 10 11.49 -0.47 -1.91
N GLN A 11 11.59 0.81 -2.26
CA GLN A 11 12.33 1.82 -1.51
C GLN A 11 11.37 2.81 -0.86
N ALA A 12 11.71 3.27 0.35
CA ALA A 12 10.94 4.28 1.06
C ALA A 12 11.55 5.66 0.78
N HIS A 13 10.73 6.59 0.28
CA HIS A 13 11.19 7.87 -0.25
C HIS A 13 11.96 8.70 0.79
N GLY A 14 11.48 8.71 2.03
CA GLY A 14 12.05 9.53 3.10
C GLY A 14 13.49 9.19 3.48
N TYR A 15 14.01 8.02 3.05
CA TYR A 15 15.37 7.59 3.35
C TYR A 15 16.36 7.77 2.19
N HIS A 16 15.90 8.10 0.97
CA HIS A 16 16.76 8.12 -0.22
C HIS A 16 16.62 9.41 -1.02
N LYS A 17 17.76 10.00 -1.41
CA LYS A 17 17.77 11.04 -2.44
C LYS A 17 17.40 10.40 -3.78
N LEU A 18 16.26 10.79 -4.31
CA LEU A 18 15.85 10.46 -5.67
C LEU A 18 16.95 10.88 -6.65
N ARG A 19 17.47 9.93 -7.41
CA ARG A 19 18.29 10.24 -8.59
C ARG A 19 17.35 10.61 -9.73
N TRP A 20 17.73 11.62 -10.51
CA TRP A 20 16.97 12.06 -11.68
C TRP A 20 16.76 10.93 -12.71
N ASP A 21 17.70 10.00 -12.80
CA ASP A 21 17.68 8.83 -13.68
C ASP A 21 17.27 7.53 -12.95
N GLY A 22 16.89 7.62 -11.67
CA GLY A 22 16.50 6.47 -10.86
C GLY A 22 15.13 5.93 -11.26
N ARG A 23 15.00 4.60 -11.36
CA ARG A 23 13.68 3.95 -11.42
C ARG A 23 12.93 4.29 -10.13
N ASN A 24 11.78 4.94 -10.25
CA ASN A 24 10.98 5.37 -9.10
C ASN A 24 10.18 4.18 -8.53
N ALA A 25 10.78 3.41 -7.63
CA ALA A 25 10.15 2.27 -6.93
C ALA A 25 9.61 2.67 -5.55
N LEU A 26 8.97 3.84 -5.48
CA LEU A 26 8.43 4.44 -4.25
C LEU A 26 6.92 4.27 -4.12
N PHE A 27 6.23 4.05 -5.23
CA PHE A 27 4.78 3.86 -5.23
C PHE A 27 4.44 2.38 -5.09
N VAL A 28 3.42 2.12 -4.28
CA VAL A 28 2.98 0.78 -3.92
C VAL A 28 1.48 0.62 -4.06
N ARG A 29 1.04 -0.61 -4.34
CA ARG A 29 -0.34 -1.05 -4.11
C ARG A 29 -0.40 -1.79 -2.79
N TYR A 30 -1.44 -1.53 -2.01
CA TYR A 30 -1.70 -2.21 -0.76
C TYR A 30 -3.19 -2.51 -0.61
N LYS A 31 -3.52 -3.53 0.18
CA LYS A 31 -4.90 -3.99 0.39
C LYS A 31 -5.26 -3.90 1.87
N LEU A 32 -6.33 -3.18 2.19
CA LEU A 32 -6.82 -3.02 3.56
C LEU A 32 -8.23 -3.61 3.70
N ALA A 33 -8.53 -4.11 4.89
CA ALA A 33 -9.90 -4.45 5.28
C ALA A 33 -10.65 -3.14 5.56
N THR A 34 -11.58 -2.79 4.68
CA THR A 34 -12.40 -1.58 4.79
C THR A 34 -13.82 -2.00 5.15
N ASP A 35 -14.46 -1.30 6.08
CA ASP A 35 -15.86 -1.55 6.43
C ASP A 35 -16.80 -0.84 5.44
N ARG A 36 -17.68 -1.59 4.78
CA ARG A 36 -18.71 -1.02 3.87
C ARG A 36 -19.70 -0.14 4.62
N LEU A 37 -19.96 -0.46 5.88
CA LEU A 37 -20.98 0.17 6.70
C LEU A 37 -20.39 1.20 7.67
N ALA A 38 -19.14 1.64 7.46
CA ALA A 38 -18.47 2.63 8.31
C ALA A 38 -19.25 3.97 8.46
N HIS A 39 -20.13 4.28 7.50
CA HIS A 39 -21.01 5.44 7.53
C HIS A 39 -22.26 5.25 8.42
N LEU A 40 -22.52 4.04 8.93
CA LEU A 40 -23.63 3.67 9.80
C LEU A 40 -23.08 3.26 11.18
N PRO A 41 -23.05 4.17 12.18
CA PRO A 41 -22.33 3.95 13.45
C PRO A 41 -22.79 2.75 14.30
N ASN A 42 -23.99 2.22 14.06
CA ASN A 42 -24.59 1.13 14.83
C ASN A 42 -24.79 -0.16 14.00
N ALA A 43 -24.31 -0.19 12.75
CA ALA A 43 -24.35 -1.40 11.96
C ALA A 43 -23.24 -2.36 12.42
N GLU A 44 -23.48 -3.66 12.31
CA GLU A 44 -22.39 -4.63 12.44
C GLU A 44 -21.42 -4.43 11.27
N PRO A 45 -20.09 -4.36 11.52
CA PRO A 45 -19.11 -4.13 10.45
C PRO A 45 -19.16 -5.20 9.36
N ASP A 46 -19.15 -4.78 8.09
CA ASP A 46 -19.03 -5.64 6.91
C ASP A 46 -17.73 -5.31 6.19
N PHE A 47 -16.68 -6.05 6.55
CA PHE A 47 -15.35 -5.84 6.00
C PHE A 47 -15.21 -6.45 4.60
N TYR A 48 -14.61 -5.68 3.69
CA TYR A 48 -14.15 -6.15 2.39
C TYR A 48 -12.72 -5.68 2.14
N GLY A 49 -12.01 -6.42 1.29
CA GLY A 49 -10.68 -6.02 0.86
C GLY A 49 -10.75 -4.96 -0.21
N LYS A 50 -10.32 -3.74 0.11
CA LYS A 50 -10.19 -2.64 -0.86
C LYS A 50 -8.72 -2.42 -1.21
N LEU A 51 -8.47 -2.18 -2.50
CA LEU A 51 -7.15 -1.81 -3.03
C LEU A 51 -6.94 -0.31 -2.92
N TYR A 52 -5.72 0.06 -2.54
CA TYR A 52 -5.26 1.43 -2.40
C TYR A 52 -3.89 1.57 -3.07
N TYR A 53 -3.56 2.80 -3.44
CA TYR A 53 -2.30 3.15 -4.07
C TYR A 53 -1.70 4.36 -3.35
N GLY A 54 -0.38 4.43 -3.29
CA GLY A 54 0.26 5.56 -2.65
C GLY A 54 1.77 5.50 -2.65
N GLU A 55 2.39 6.56 -2.13
CA GLU A 55 3.83 6.69 -2.04
C GLU A 55 4.33 6.26 -0.66
N LEU A 56 5.17 5.22 -0.62
CA LEU A 56 5.83 4.76 0.59
C LEU A 56 6.88 5.79 1.05
N LYS A 57 6.62 6.42 2.19
CA LYS A 57 7.54 7.43 2.76
C LYS A 57 8.53 6.82 3.73
N TYR A 58 8.06 6.03 4.68
CA TYR A 58 8.90 5.49 5.75
C TYR A 58 8.48 4.07 6.13
N LEU A 59 9.45 3.30 6.60
CA LEU A 59 9.23 2.06 7.33
C LEU A 59 9.67 2.29 8.78
N PHE A 60 8.88 1.79 9.71
CA PHE A 60 9.16 1.79 11.13
C PHE A 60 9.21 0.34 11.61
N GLU A 61 10.21 0.03 12.41
CA GLU A 61 10.21 -1.21 13.18
C GLU A 61 9.58 -0.90 14.55
N LEU A 62 8.56 -1.65 14.90
CA LEU A 62 7.93 -1.63 16.22
C LEU A 62 8.23 -2.96 16.93
N PRO A 63 9.23 -2.98 17.84
CA PRO A 63 9.49 -4.14 18.67
C PRO A 63 8.31 -4.40 19.62
N LEU A 64 7.80 -5.63 19.60
CA LEU A 64 6.73 -6.11 20.48
C LEU A 64 7.36 -6.97 21.59
N PRO A 65 7.33 -6.50 22.85
CA PRO A 65 7.88 -7.26 23.97
C PRO A 65 7.22 -8.63 24.10
N PRO A 66 7.98 -9.71 24.40
CA PRO A 66 7.41 -11.01 24.66
C PRO A 66 6.49 -10.97 25.88
N GLN A 67 5.54 -11.91 25.95
CA GLN A 67 4.57 -12.04 27.03
C GLN A 67 3.75 -10.77 27.29
N SER A 68 3.52 -9.96 26.25
CA SER A 68 2.65 -8.78 26.30
C SER A 68 1.27 -9.09 25.74
N VAL A 69 0.30 -8.19 25.95
CA VAL A 69 -1.06 -8.33 25.41
C VAL A 69 -1.04 -8.46 23.87
N VAL A 70 -0.10 -7.78 23.21
CA VAL A 70 0.03 -7.72 21.74
C VAL A 70 1.03 -8.74 21.18
N ASN A 71 1.83 -9.37 22.03
CA ASN A 71 2.72 -10.48 21.69
C ASN A 71 2.74 -11.47 22.87
N PRO A 72 1.75 -12.38 22.95
CA PRO A 72 1.62 -13.33 24.05
C PRO A 72 2.69 -14.44 24.01
N GLU A 73 3.43 -14.54 22.90
CA GLU A 73 4.49 -15.52 22.72
C GLU A 73 5.71 -15.22 23.61
N ALA A 74 6.50 -16.25 23.87
CA ALA A 74 7.73 -16.13 24.67
C ALA A 74 8.87 -15.42 23.91
N GLU A 75 8.83 -15.42 22.58
CA GLU A 75 9.86 -14.85 21.73
C GLU A 75 9.55 -13.39 21.36
N PRO A 76 10.57 -12.51 21.28
CA PRO A 76 10.38 -11.15 20.79
C PRO A 76 9.95 -11.16 19.32
N ARG A 77 9.03 -10.26 18.98
CA ARG A 77 8.52 -10.09 17.62
C ARG A 77 8.64 -8.64 17.21
N SER A 78 8.94 -8.37 15.94
CA SER A 78 8.87 -7.01 15.38
C SER A 78 7.71 -6.92 14.41
N LEU A 79 6.93 -5.82 14.50
CA LEU A 79 6.00 -5.41 13.48
C LEU A 79 6.68 -4.36 12.60
N ILE A 80 6.58 -4.51 11.28
CA ILE A 80 7.06 -3.50 10.34
C ILE A 80 5.87 -2.69 9.89
N LEU A 81 5.88 -1.39 10.21
CA LEU A 81 4.86 -0.44 9.82
C LEU A 81 5.33 0.41 8.65
N ALA A 82 4.42 0.76 7.75
CA ALA A 82 4.68 1.56 6.57
C ALA A 82 3.85 2.84 6.62
N LEU A 83 4.50 4.01 6.55
CA LEU A 83 3.82 5.29 6.30
C LEU A 83 3.71 5.50 4.80
N ILE A 84 2.47 5.53 4.31
CA ILE A 84 2.12 5.71 2.90
C ILE A 84 1.31 6.99 2.77
N LEU A 85 1.69 7.88 1.85
CA LEU A 85 0.79 8.96 1.44
C LEU A 85 -0.12 8.42 0.34
N GLU A 86 -1.42 8.37 0.61
CA GLU A 86 -2.41 7.85 -0.33
C GLU A 86 -2.43 8.71 -1.61
N ALA A 87 -2.49 8.05 -2.75
CA ALA A 87 -2.86 8.66 -4.02
C ALA A 87 -4.33 8.33 -4.25
N GLU A 88 -5.22 9.33 -4.18
CA GLU A 88 -6.64 9.10 -4.41
C GLU A 88 -6.88 8.81 -5.89
N THR A 89 -7.20 7.55 -6.20
CA THR A 89 -7.31 7.07 -7.58
C THR A 89 -8.74 7.07 -8.09
N THR A 90 -8.92 7.52 -9.32
CA THR A 90 -10.11 7.25 -10.12
C THR A 90 -9.82 6.08 -11.05
N VAL A 91 -10.77 5.15 -11.17
CA VAL A 91 -10.70 4.04 -12.13
C VAL A 91 -11.54 4.42 -13.33
N ASP A 92 -10.93 4.31 -14.51
CA ASP A 92 -11.57 4.48 -15.81
C ASP A 92 -11.80 3.09 -16.43
N ASP A 93 -13.05 2.78 -16.77
CA ASP A 93 -13.51 1.54 -17.37
C ASP A 93 -13.96 1.71 -18.83
N ASP A 94 -13.76 2.89 -19.44
CA ASP A 94 -14.12 3.15 -20.84
C ASP A 94 -13.23 2.39 -21.85
N TYR A 95 -12.12 1.82 -21.39
CA TYR A 95 -11.21 1.01 -22.20
C TYR A 95 -11.47 -0.49 -22.03
N SER A 96 -10.88 -1.31 -22.90
CA SER A 96 -10.93 -2.77 -22.77
C SER A 96 -10.23 -3.33 -21.52
N TYR A 97 -9.69 -2.47 -20.67
CA TYR A 97 -8.97 -2.75 -19.44
C TYR A 97 -9.26 -1.65 -18.42
N GLU A 98 -9.45 -2.00 -17.16
CA GLU A 98 -9.55 -1.04 -16.06
C GLU A 98 -8.20 -0.35 -15.86
N VAL A 99 -8.18 0.98 -15.87
CA VAL A 99 -6.96 1.77 -15.63
C VAL A 99 -7.21 2.77 -14.52
N ALA A 100 -6.32 2.81 -13.53
CA ALA A 100 -6.38 3.78 -12.45
C ALA A 100 -5.48 4.99 -12.73
N TRP A 101 -5.92 6.17 -12.31
CA TRP A 101 -5.12 7.39 -12.35
C TRP A 101 -5.38 8.29 -11.14
N TYR A 102 -4.45 9.19 -10.83
CA TYR A 102 -4.63 10.26 -9.85
C TYR A 102 -4.14 11.60 -10.42
N ASP A 103 -4.54 12.73 -9.83
CA ASP A 103 -4.28 14.08 -10.34
C ASP A 103 -2.86 14.62 -10.03
N GLY A 104 -2.03 13.82 -9.35
CA GLY A 104 -0.71 14.21 -8.88
C GLY A 104 -0.66 14.72 -7.44
N SER A 105 -1.81 14.90 -6.80
CA SER A 105 -1.88 15.20 -5.37
C SER A 105 -1.80 13.92 -4.54
N LEU A 106 -1.17 14.03 -3.38
CA LEU A 106 -1.12 12.96 -2.39
C LEU A 106 -1.89 13.42 -1.16
N GLY A 107 -2.74 12.54 -0.64
CA GLY A 107 -3.58 12.76 0.53
C GLY A 107 -2.81 12.72 1.84
N SER A 108 -3.57 12.67 2.94
CA SER A 108 -2.99 12.45 4.27
C SER A 108 -2.34 11.07 4.35
N GLY A 109 -1.20 10.99 5.04
CA GLY A 109 -0.51 9.74 5.23
C GLY A 109 -1.21 8.81 6.22
N GLU A 110 -1.24 7.52 5.92
CA GLU A 110 -1.67 6.47 6.83
C GLU A 110 -0.51 5.53 7.20
N VAL A 111 -0.59 4.94 8.40
CA VAL A 111 0.39 3.97 8.88
C VAL A 111 -0.26 2.59 8.89
N VAL A 112 0.23 1.70 8.04
CA VAL A 112 -0.30 0.34 7.84
C VAL A 112 0.75 -0.70 8.19
N ASP A 113 0.35 -1.95 8.43
CA ASP A 113 1.29 -3.07 8.46
C ASP A 113 1.92 -3.23 7.06
N ALA A 114 3.25 -3.26 6.97
CA ALA A 114 3.96 -3.40 5.71
C ALA A 114 3.62 -4.72 4.98
N GLN A 115 3.08 -5.73 5.66
CA GLN A 115 2.59 -6.96 5.04
C GLN A 115 1.35 -6.74 4.15
N THR A 116 0.64 -5.62 4.30
CA THR A 116 -0.49 -5.25 3.43
C THR A 116 -0.05 -4.77 2.05
N ILE A 117 1.23 -4.42 1.89
CA ILE A 117 1.81 -4.00 0.62
C ILE A 117 1.97 -5.21 -0.29
N GLN A 118 1.33 -5.14 -1.46
CA GLN A 118 1.28 -6.25 -2.42
C GLN A 118 2.36 -6.16 -3.48
N CYS A 119 2.55 -4.96 -4.06
CA CYS A 119 3.47 -4.76 -5.17
C CYS A 119 3.99 -3.32 -5.23
N ALA A 120 5.12 -3.13 -5.89
CA ALA A 120 5.51 -1.84 -6.41
C ALA A 120 4.70 -1.55 -7.68
N ILE A 121 4.35 -0.29 -7.90
CA ILE A 121 3.65 0.14 -9.13
C ILE A 121 4.48 1.17 -9.89
N GLY A 122 4.28 1.20 -11.21
CA GLY A 122 4.79 2.25 -12.06
C GLY A 122 3.78 3.40 -12.19
N GLN A 123 4.26 4.56 -12.62
CA GLN A 123 3.39 5.68 -12.98
C GLN A 123 3.90 6.40 -14.24
N ILE A 124 2.98 6.81 -15.11
CA ILE A 124 3.26 7.65 -16.28
C ILE A 124 2.43 8.92 -16.17
N LYS A 125 3.08 10.07 -16.34
CA LYS A 125 2.38 11.35 -16.45
C LYS A 125 1.86 11.56 -17.87
N ASP A 126 0.59 11.88 -18.00
CA ASP A 126 -0.04 12.33 -19.24
C ASP A 126 -0.99 13.49 -18.95
N GLY A 127 -0.68 14.68 -19.49
CA GLY A 127 -1.38 15.91 -19.14
C GLY A 127 -1.37 16.18 -17.62
N ASN A 128 -2.57 16.26 -17.04
CA ASN A 128 -2.80 16.48 -15.61
C ASN A 128 -3.00 15.17 -14.83
N HIS A 129 -2.87 14.02 -15.48
CA HIS A 129 -3.09 12.72 -14.87
C HIS A 129 -1.77 11.97 -14.68
N TRP A 130 -1.69 11.21 -13.60
CA TRP A 130 -0.69 10.19 -13.38
C TRP A 130 -1.36 8.84 -13.47
N TRP A 131 -1.15 8.18 -14.61
CA TRP A 131 -1.65 6.84 -14.89
C TRP A 131 -0.84 5.81 -14.12
N ILE A 132 -1.52 4.90 -13.44
CA ILE A 132 -0.91 3.82 -12.68
C ILE A 132 -0.67 2.64 -13.60
N ILE A 133 0.57 2.15 -13.60
CA ILE A 133 0.95 0.90 -14.25
C ILE A 133 1.10 -0.14 -13.15
N ASP A 134 0.03 -0.89 -12.95
CA ASP A 134 0.06 -2.07 -12.13
C ASP A 134 0.30 -3.31 -13.02
N ARG A 135 1.42 -4.00 -12.78
CA ARG A 135 1.78 -5.24 -13.50
C ARG A 135 1.50 -6.49 -12.68
N SER A 136 0.95 -6.34 -11.48
CA SER A 136 0.52 -7.47 -10.70
C SER A 136 -0.83 -7.95 -11.26
N LEU A 137 -0.74 -8.97 -12.11
CA LEU A 137 -1.87 -9.80 -12.54
C LEU A 137 -2.61 -10.37 -11.30
N ASP A 138 -3.73 -11.07 -11.48
CA ASP A 138 -4.57 -11.78 -10.46
C ASP A 138 -3.81 -12.67 -9.42
N LEU A 139 -2.48 -12.72 -9.47
CA LEU A 139 -1.59 -13.48 -8.61
C LEU A 139 -1.33 -12.86 -7.22
N ALA A 140 -1.80 -11.63 -6.95
CA ALA A 140 -1.56 -10.94 -5.67
C ALA A 140 -2.84 -10.85 -4.83
N HIS A 141 -3.38 -11.99 -4.42
CA HIS A 141 -4.47 -12.04 -3.46
C HIS A 141 -3.93 -12.14 -2.03
N LEU A 142 -4.16 -11.09 -1.23
CA LEU A 142 -4.08 -11.15 0.23
C LEU A 142 -5.39 -11.76 0.74
N GLU A 143 -5.30 -12.91 1.40
CA GLU A 143 -6.35 -13.49 2.23
C GLU A 143 -6.24 -12.92 3.65
N PHE A 144 -7.34 -12.39 4.17
CA PHE A 144 -7.44 -12.06 5.58
C PHE A 144 -7.82 -13.35 6.32
N VAL A 145 -6.89 -13.88 7.13
CA VAL A 145 -7.12 -15.05 8.00
C VAL A 145 -7.45 -14.56 9.41
#